data_AF-A0A8S0G621-F1
#
_entry.id   AF-A0A8S0G621-F1
#
_cell.length_a   1.000
_cell.length_b   1.000
_cell.length_c   1.000
_cell.angle_alpha   90.00
_cell.angle_beta   90.00
_cell.angle_gamma   90.00
#
_symmetry.space_group_name_H-M   'P 1'
#
loop_
_entity.id
_entity.type
_entity.pdbx_description
1 polymer ?
#
loop_
_entity_poly.entity_id
_entity_poly.type
_entity_poly.pdbx_seq_one_letter_code
_entity_poly.pdbx_strand_id
1 'polypeptide(L)'
;MPARRCDALKNPKLGYVSRYALGRDYHKLLRNRLKKLGEMIQQHCVSLNFRPFVDSAPILERPLAEKAGLGWTGKHSLILNREAGSFFFLGELLVDIPLPVDQPVEEGCGKCVACMTICPTGAIVEPYTVDARRCISYLTIELEGEIPEELRPLMGNRIYGCDDCQLICPWNRLFATHYRRRFQPA
;
A
#
# COMPACT_ATOMS: atom_id res chain seq x y z
N MET A 1 -1.54 -22.63 0.12
CA MET A 1 -1.15 -21.55 -0.81
C MET A 1 0.29 -20.98 -0.67
N PRO A 2 1.18 -21.37 0.27
CA PRO A 2 2.56 -20.82 0.29
C PRO A 2 3.52 -21.45 -0.74
N ALA A 3 3.38 -22.75 -1.06
CA ALA A 3 4.34 -23.45 -1.94
C ALA A 3 4.43 -22.88 -3.38
N ARG A 4 3.29 -22.58 -4.02
CA ARG A 4 3.25 -22.13 -5.44
C ARG A 4 3.95 -20.79 -5.70
N ARG A 5 4.11 -19.92 -4.69
CA ARG A 5 4.68 -18.58 -4.86
C ARG A 5 6.20 -18.58 -4.85
N CYS A 6 6.81 -19.44 -4.01
CA CYS A 6 8.25 -19.62 -4.00
C CYS A 6 8.77 -20.18 -5.33
N ASP A 7 8.01 -21.05 -5.99
CA ASP A 7 8.39 -21.62 -7.29
C ASP A 7 8.34 -20.58 -8.41
N ALA A 8 7.31 -19.73 -8.41
CA ALA A 8 7.18 -18.64 -9.38
C ALA A 8 8.30 -17.58 -9.25
N LEU A 9 8.71 -17.27 -8.01
CA LEU A 9 9.79 -16.31 -7.75
C LEU A 9 11.19 -16.83 -8.11
N LYS A 10 11.32 -18.15 -8.30
CA LYS A 10 12.56 -18.82 -8.72
C LYS A 10 12.64 -19.02 -10.24
N ASN A 11 11.59 -18.70 -11.00
CA ASN A 11 11.59 -18.88 -12.44
C ASN A 11 12.35 -17.72 -13.11
N PRO A 12 13.52 -17.97 -13.73
CA PRO A 12 14.33 -16.92 -14.36
C PRO A 12 13.73 -16.39 -15.67
N LYS A 13 12.69 -17.06 -16.21
CA LYS A 13 12.01 -16.65 -17.45
C LYS A 13 10.88 -15.65 -17.20
N LEU A 14 10.59 -15.30 -15.95
CA LEU A 14 9.49 -14.42 -15.56
C LEU A 14 10.02 -13.27 -14.70
N GLY A 15 9.33 -12.13 -14.74
CA GLY A 15 9.51 -11.03 -13.80
C GLY A 15 8.27 -10.86 -12.92
N TYR A 16 8.45 -10.71 -11.62
CA TYR A 16 7.39 -10.39 -10.68
C TYR A 16 7.21 -8.88 -10.59
N VAL A 17 5.98 -8.44 -10.84
CA VAL A 17 5.50 -7.08 -10.63
C VAL A 17 4.51 -7.09 -9.48
N SER A 18 4.70 -6.19 -8.52
CA SER A 18 3.82 -6.06 -7.37
C SER A 18 2.39 -5.76 -7.80
N ARG A 19 1.46 -6.30 -7.02
CA ARG A 19 0.01 -6.23 -7.23
C ARG A 19 -0.52 -4.81 -7.40
N TYR A 20 0.08 -3.82 -6.75
CA TYR A 20 -0.41 -2.43 -6.81
C TYR A 20 -0.14 -1.80 -8.19
N ALA A 21 0.84 -2.31 -8.94
CA ALA A 21 1.24 -1.82 -10.25
C ALA A 21 0.55 -2.56 -11.42
N LEU A 22 -0.35 -3.50 -11.12
CA LEU A 22 -1.10 -4.23 -12.14
C LEU A 22 -2.33 -3.44 -12.62
N GLY A 23 -2.61 -3.54 -13.93
CA GLY A 23 -3.78 -2.92 -14.53
C GLY A 23 -3.61 -1.42 -14.76
N ARG A 24 -4.66 -0.64 -14.53
CA ARG A 24 -4.63 0.82 -14.76
C ARG A 24 -3.96 1.54 -13.60
N ASP A 25 -3.18 2.55 -13.92
CA ASP A 25 -2.60 3.48 -12.95
C ASP A 25 -3.65 4.03 -11.94
N TYR A 26 -3.44 3.74 -10.66
CA TYR A 26 -4.34 4.14 -9.58
C TYR A 26 -4.37 5.66 -9.39
N HIS A 27 -3.30 6.38 -9.69
CA HIS A 27 -3.22 7.84 -9.56
C HIS A 27 -4.32 8.51 -10.37
N LYS A 28 -4.41 8.15 -11.67
CA LYS A 28 -5.44 8.68 -12.56
C LYS A 28 -6.84 8.28 -12.12
N LEU A 29 -7.03 7.05 -11.63
CA LEU A 29 -8.35 6.60 -11.19
C LEU A 29 -8.83 7.36 -9.95
N LEU A 30 -8.01 7.42 -8.90
CA LEU A 30 -8.35 8.02 -7.62
C LEU A 30 -8.47 9.54 -7.72
N ARG A 31 -7.53 10.21 -8.39
CA ARG A 31 -7.59 11.67 -8.59
C ARG A 31 -8.90 12.08 -9.29
N ASN A 32 -9.34 11.32 -10.29
CA ASN A 32 -10.62 11.58 -10.95
C ASN A 32 -11.84 11.33 -10.05
N ARG A 33 -11.79 10.31 -9.18
CA ARG A 33 -12.87 10.05 -8.21
C ARG A 33 -12.94 11.13 -7.13
N LEU A 34 -11.79 11.54 -6.59
CA LEU A 34 -11.70 12.60 -5.60
C LEU A 34 -12.14 13.95 -6.17
N LYS A 35 -11.79 14.24 -7.43
CA LYS A 35 -12.29 15.44 -8.11
C LYS A 35 -13.83 15.45 -8.19
N LYS A 36 -14.44 14.33 -8.62
CA LYS A 36 -15.90 14.19 -8.66
C LYS A 36 -16.53 14.32 -7.28
N LEU A 37 -15.90 13.76 -6.24
CA LEU A 37 -16.35 13.93 -4.86
C LEU A 37 -16.32 15.40 -4.44
N GLY A 38 -15.24 16.14 -4.72
CA GLY A 38 -15.16 17.56 -4.45
C GLY A 38 -16.23 18.38 -5.20
N GLU A 39 -16.46 18.07 -6.47
CA GLU A 39 -17.53 18.68 -7.28
C GLU A 39 -18.93 18.40 -6.68
N MET A 40 -19.16 17.19 -6.16
CA MET A 40 -20.41 16.85 -5.47
C MET A 40 -20.58 17.63 -4.17
N ILE A 41 -19.54 17.72 -3.34
CA ILE A 41 -19.60 18.49 -2.08
C ILE A 41 -19.83 19.98 -2.38
N GLN A 42 -19.21 20.51 -3.44
CA GLN A 42 -19.36 21.90 -3.86
C GLN A 42 -20.82 22.27 -4.15
N GLN A 43 -21.64 21.32 -4.64
CA GLN A 43 -23.08 21.54 -4.89
C GLN A 43 -23.89 21.76 -3.60
N HIS A 44 -23.33 21.43 -2.44
CA HIS A 44 -23.97 21.54 -1.13
C HIS A 44 -23.36 22.65 -0.25
N CYS A 45 -22.40 23.42 -0.77
CA CYS A 45 -21.71 24.47 -0.04
C CYS A 45 -21.87 25.83 -0.75
N VAL A 46 -21.96 26.92 0.03
CA VAL A 46 -21.97 28.29 -0.54
C VAL A 46 -20.64 28.61 -1.21
N SER A 47 -19.54 28.16 -0.62
CA SER A 47 -18.19 28.23 -1.17
C SER A 47 -17.42 27.00 -0.69
N LEU A 48 -16.59 26.44 -1.58
CA LEU A 48 -15.71 25.32 -1.28
C LEU A 48 -14.48 25.41 -2.19
N ASN A 49 -13.30 25.45 -1.58
CA ASN A 49 -12.07 25.10 -2.26
C ASN A 49 -11.68 23.67 -1.90
N PHE A 50 -11.32 22.86 -2.89
CA PHE A 50 -10.85 21.52 -2.66
C PHE A 50 -9.65 21.17 -3.54
N ARG A 51 -8.80 20.25 -3.05
CA ARG A 51 -7.64 19.76 -3.79
C ARG A 51 -7.45 18.25 -3.58
N PRO A 52 -7.54 17.44 -4.66
CA PRO A 52 -7.33 16.00 -4.58
C PRO A 52 -5.85 15.63 -4.64
N PHE A 53 -5.42 14.73 -3.76
CA PHE A 53 -4.08 14.14 -3.72
C PHE A 53 -4.13 12.61 -3.68
N VAL A 54 -3.08 12.02 -4.23
CA VAL A 54 -2.84 10.57 -4.30
C VAL A 54 -1.33 10.41 -4.48
N ASP A 55 -0.63 9.89 -3.47
CA ASP A 55 0.78 9.39 -3.44
C ASP A 55 1.93 10.37 -3.83
N SER A 56 1.64 11.34 -4.68
CA SER A 56 2.56 12.27 -5.36
C SER A 56 2.64 13.65 -4.69
N ALA A 57 2.04 13.80 -3.51
CA ALA A 57 1.98 15.05 -2.77
C ALA A 57 2.90 15.02 -1.55
N PRO A 58 3.42 16.16 -1.06
CA PRO A 58 4.20 16.23 0.17
C PRO A 58 3.28 16.10 1.41
N ILE A 59 2.47 15.05 1.46
CA ILE A 59 1.51 14.74 2.50
C ILE A 59 1.74 13.30 2.93
N LEU A 60 1.85 13.09 4.24
CA LEU A 60 1.94 11.76 4.81
C LEU A 60 0.54 11.12 4.86
N GLU A 61 0.17 10.43 3.79
CA GLU A 61 -1.16 9.81 3.61
C GLU A 61 -1.51 8.77 4.69
N ARG A 62 -0.56 7.94 5.12
CA ARG A 62 -0.83 6.84 6.06
C ARG A 62 -1.22 7.35 7.45
N PRO A 63 -0.47 8.28 8.09
CA PRO A 63 -0.93 8.90 9.33
C PRO A 63 -2.29 9.60 9.22
N LEU A 64 -2.62 10.19 8.07
CA LEU A 64 -3.94 10.80 7.86
C LEU A 64 -5.03 9.74 7.78
N ALA A 65 -4.80 8.64 7.06
CA ALA A 65 -5.74 7.53 6.97
C ALA A 65 -6.02 6.87 8.32
N GLU A 66 -5.00 6.72 9.18
CA GLU A 66 -5.16 6.23 10.55
C GLU A 66 -6.00 7.18 11.39
N LYS A 67 -5.71 8.50 11.34
CA LYS A 67 -6.51 9.52 12.05
C LYS A 67 -7.96 9.60 11.57
N ALA A 68 -8.19 9.36 10.28
CA ALA A 68 -9.52 9.32 9.68
C ALA A 68 -10.27 7.99 9.93
N GLY A 69 -9.74 7.09 10.77
CA GLY A 69 -10.41 5.83 11.10
C GLY A 69 -10.48 4.83 9.94
N LEU A 70 -9.71 5.02 8.85
CA LEU A 70 -9.71 4.10 7.71
C LEU A 70 -9.05 2.75 8.04
N GLY A 71 -8.28 2.69 9.13
CA GLY A 71 -7.55 1.52 9.55
C GLY A 71 -6.49 1.85 10.60
N TRP A 72 -5.67 0.88 10.95
CA TRP A 72 -4.52 1.06 11.83
C TRP A 72 -3.23 0.78 11.08
N THR A 73 -2.12 1.36 11.53
CA THR A 73 -0.80 1.06 10.96
C THR A 73 -0.39 -0.37 11.34
N GLY A 74 -0.18 -1.24 10.35
CA GLY A 74 0.37 -2.57 10.57
C GLY A 74 1.87 -2.53 10.84
N LYS A 75 2.43 -3.59 11.44
CA LYS A 75 3.88 -3.68 11.72
C LYS A 75 4.78 -3.55 10.48
N HIS A 76 4.23 -3.79 9.28
CA HIS A 76 4.86 -3.53 7.99
C HIS A 76 4.62 -2.09 7.45
N SER A 77 4.25 -1.14 8.31
CA SER A 77 4.00 0.28 8.04
C SER A 77 2.94 0.63 6.98
N LEU A 78 2.04 -0.30 6.62
CA LEU A 78 0.90 -0.01 5.74
C LEU A 78 -0.38 -0.02 6.55
N ILE A 79 -1.40 0.71 6.08
CA ILE A 79 -2.70 0.72 6.75
C ILE A 79 -3.40 -0.64 6.55
N LEU A 80 -3.92 -1.15 7.65
CA LEU A 80 -4.75 -2.35 7.71
C LEU A 80 -6.18 -1.95 8.05
N ASN A 81 -7.12 -2.45 7.26
CA ASN A 81 -8.54 -2.28 7.45
C ASN A 81 -9.19 -3.65 7.72
N ARG A 82 -10.17 -3.70 8.63
CA ARG A 82 -10.83 -4.96 9.01
C ARG A 82 -11.57 -5.63 7.85
N GLU A 83 -12.11 -4.85 6.91
CA GLU A 83 -12.94 -5.28 5.79
C GLU A 83 -12.20 -5.34 4.44
N ALA A 84 -11.02 -4.71 4.33
CA ALA A 84 -10.27 -4.64 3.07
C ALA A 84 -8.84 -5.18 3.18
N GLY A 85 -8.35 -5.51 4.38
CA GLY A 85 -6.95 -5.84 4.59
C GLY A 85 -6.06 -4.64 4.31
N SER A 86 -4.94 -4.82 3.60
CA SER A 86 -4.05 -3.75 3.13
C SER A 86 -4.05 -3.55 1.62
N PHE A 87 -4.89 -4.28 0.87
CA PHE A 87 -4.91 -4.22 -0.61
C PHE A 87 -5.90 -3.17 -1.10
N PHE A 88 -5.69 -1.93 -0.68
CA PHE A 88 -6.43 -0.76 -1.14
C PHE A 88 -5.47 0.42 -1.31
N PHE A 89 -5.91 1.42 -2.07
CA PHE A 89 -5.15 2.64 -2.29
C PHE A 89 -5.72 3.76 -1.44
N LEU A 90 -4.83 4.67 -1.02
CA LEU A 90 -5.18 5.89 -0.31
C LEU A 90 -5.36 7.06 -1.29
N GLY A 91 -6.05 8.09 -0.82
CA GLY A 91 -6.22 9.32 -1.54
C GLY A 91 -6.94 10.33 -0.67
N GLU A 92 -6.48 11.58 -0.74
CA GLU A 92 -6.92 12.65 0.14
C GLU A 92 -7.67 13.71 -0.66
N LEU A 93 -8.76 14.21 -0.10
CA LEU A 93 -9.42 15.41 -0.59
C LEU A 93 -9.27 16.49 0.47
N LEU A 94 -8.33 17.41 0.28
CA LEU A 94 -8.24 18.57 1.15
C LEU A 94 -9.39 19.52 0.83
N VAL A 95 -10.04 20.03 1.88
CA VAL A 95 -11.15 20.99 1.80
C VAL A 95 -10.93 22.10 2.82
N ASP A 96 -11.51 23.26 2.58
CA ASP A 96 -11.45 24.44 3.48
C ASP A 96 -12.71 24.63 4.33
N ILE A 97 -13.59 23.62 4.35
CA ILE A 97 -14.79 23.60 5.20
C ILE A 97 -14.54 22.79 6.49
N PRO A 98 -15.13 23.20 7.62
CA PRO A 98 -15.05 22.43 8.85
C PRO A 98 -15.89 21.16 8.72
N LEU A 99 -15.25 20.00 8.82
CA LEU A 99 -15.91 18.71 8.90
C LEU A 99 -15.75 18.11 10.31
N PRO A 100 -16.72 17.30 10.77
CA PRO A 100 -16.53 16.46 11.93
C PRO A 100 -15.28 15.58 11.75
N VAL A 101 -14.53 15.39 12.84
CA VAL A 101 -13.31 14.57 12.83
C VAL A 101 -13.65 13.17 13.32
N ASP A 102 -13.27 12.17 12.52
CA ASP A 102 -13.40 10.76 12.88
C ASP A 102 -12.43 10.35 14.00
N GLN A 103 -12.64 9.16 14.56
CA GLN A 103 -11.76 8.59 15.58
C GLN A 103 -10.90 7.46 14.98
N PRO A 104 -9.62 7.35 15.36
CA PRO A 104 -8.79 6.22 15.00
C PRO A 104 -9.39 4.90 15.44
N VAL A 105 -9.12 3.84 14.67
CA VAL A 105 -9.50 2.47 15.05
C VAL A 105 -8.41 1.80 15.87
N GLU A 106 -8.81 0.84 16.69
CA GLU A 106 -7.88 0.09 17.55
C GLU A 106 -6.92 -0.81 16.73
N GLU A 107 -5.67 -0.87 17.17
CA GLU A 107 -4.60 -1.64 16.52
C GLU A 107 -4.86 -3.16 16.60
N GLY A 108 -4.67 -3.84 15.47
CA GLY A 108 -5.06 -5.25 15.32
C GLY A 108 -3.91 -6.25 15.12
N CYS A 109 -2.62 -5.85 15.13
CA CYS A 109 -1.55 -6.83 14.89
C CYS A 109 -1.26 -7.69 16.13
N GLY A 110 -1.41 -7.14 17.34
CA GLY A 110 -1.14 -7.85 18.59
C GLY A 110 0.27 -8.49 18.59
N LYS A 111 0.38 -9.76 18.98
CA LYS A 111 1.66 -10.49 19.03
C LYS A 111 2.18 -10.99 17.68
N CYS A 112 1.46 -10.76 16.57
CA CYS A 112 1.88 -11.26 15.25
C CYS A 112 3.19 -10.61 14.80
N VAL A 113 4.10 -11.40 14.21
CA VAL A 113 5.37 -10.93 13.61
C VAL A 113 5.57 -11.44 12.18
N ALA A 114 4.52 -11.98 11.55
CA ALA A 114 4.62 -12.71 10.28
C ALA A 114 5.26 -11.89 9.15
N CYS A 115 4.92 -10.61 9.02
CA CYS A 115 5.49 -9.72 8.00
C CYS A 115 6.99 -9.49 8.19
N MET A 116 7.44 -9.39 9.45
CA MET A 116 8.85 -9.22 9.80
C MET A 116 9.62 -10.50 9.48
N THR A 117 9.08 -11.66 9.88
CA THR A 117 9.70 -12.97 9.66
C THR A 117 9.85 -13.31 8.17
N ILE A 118 8.88 -12.95 7.32
CA ILE A 118 8.93 -13.30 5.88
C ILE A 118 9.81 -12.34 5.06
N CYS A 119 10.12 -11.15 5.59
CA CYS A 119 10.78 -10.11 4.82
C CYS A 119 12.17 -10.61 4.35
N PRO A 120 12.41 -10.79 3.03
CA PRO A 120 13.61 -11.51 2.57
C PRO A 120 14.92 -10.81 2.94
N THR A 121 14.87 -9.49 3.05
CA THR A 121 16.01 -8.63 3.37
C THR A 121 16.00 -8.16 4.83
N GLY A 122 15.01 -8.56 5.64
CA GLY A 122 14.86 -8.04 7.01
C GLY A 122 14.68 -6.51 7.06
N ALA A 123 14.00 -5.93 6.07
CA ALA A 123 13.77 -4.49 6.00
C ALA A 123 12.85 -3.97 7.11
N ILE A 124 11.97 -4.81 7.67
CA ILE A 124 11.15 -4.44 8.83
C ILE A 124 11.97 -4.75 10.09
N VAL A 125 12.73 -3.77 10.56
CA VAL A 125 13.76 -3.95 11.60
C VAL A 125 13.15 -4.07 13.01
N GLU A 126 11.99 -3.46 13.22
CA GLU A 126 11.16 -3.57 14.43
C GLU A 126 9.70 -3.25 14.02
N PRO A 127 8.70 -3.49 14.89
CA PRO A 127 7.32 -3.12 14.58
C PRO A 127 7.20 -1.66 14.12
N TYR A 128 6.54 -1.45 12.97
CA TYR A 128 6.24 -0.14 12.39
C TYR A 128 7.44 0.61 11.77
N THR A 129 8.66 0.09 11.91
CA THR A 129 9.88 0.70 11.36
C THR A 129 10.40 -0.12 10.18
N VAL A 130 10.51 0.53 9.01
CA VAL A 130 11.04 -0.08 7.79
C VAL A 130 12.30 0.65 7.32
N ASP A 131 13.41 -0.08 7.21
CA ASP A 131 14.62 0.41 6.56
C ASP A 131 14.45 0.34 5.03
N ALA A 132 14.18 1.50 4.42
CA ALA A 132 13.98 1.63 2.98
C ALA A 132 15.18 1.11 2.18
N ARG A 133 16.42 1.28 2.68
CA ARG A 133 17.66 0.84 2.01
C ARG A 133 17.74 -0.68 1.86
N ARG A 134 16.89 -1.42 2.56
CA ARG A 134 16.78 -2.89 2.47
C ARG A 134 15.45 -3.32 1.86
N CYS A 135 14.46 -2.43 1.77
CA CYS A 135 13.12 -2.76 1.31
C CYS A 135 13.13 -3.02 -0.20
N ILE A 136 12.79 -4.25 -0.62
CA ILE A 136 12.75 -4.63 -2.04
C ILE A 136 11.87 -3.67 -2.86
N SER A 137 10.77 -3.19 -2.28
CA SER A 137 9.91 -2.22 -2.95
C SER A 137 10.67 -0.93 -3.27
N TYR A 138 11.34 -0.34 -2.28
CA TYR A 138 12.16 0.85 -2.50
C TYR A 138 13.30 0.58 -3.51
N LEU A 139 14.02 -0.53 -3.33
CA LEU A 139 15.16 -0.90 -4.19
C LEU A 139 14.80 -1.07 -5.66
N THR A 140 13.55 -1.42 -5.98
CA THR A 140 13.09 -1.67 -7.34
C THR A 140 12.31 -0.52 -7.96
N ILE A 141 11.99 0.52 -7.18
CA ILE A 141 11.13 1.63 -7.62
C ILE A 141 11.83 2.98 -7.48
N GLU A 142 12.44 3.23 -6.32
CA GLU A 142 12.88 4.57 -5.90
C GLU A 142 14.40 4.71 -5.78
N LEU A 143 15.14 3.60 -5.72
CA LEU A 143 16.60 3.65 -5.61
C LEU A 143 17.21 4.26 -6.87
N GLU A 144 17.91 5.38 -6.70
CA GLU A 144 18.75 5.96 -7.73
C GLU A 144 20.09 5.20 -7.79
N GLY A 145 20.16 4.20 -8.68
CA GLY A 145 21.39 3.45 -8.94
C GLY A 145 21.23 1.93 -8.85
N GLU A 146 22.34 1.25 -8.56
CA GLU A 146 22.38 -0.20 -8.52
C GLU A 146 21.98 -0.76 -7.16
N ILE A 147 21.23 -1.86 -7.16
CA ILE A 147 20.92 -2.62 -5.95
C ILE A 147 22.24 -3.16 -5.35
N PRO A 148 22.50 -2.96 -4.03
CA PRO A 148 23.70 -3.49 -3.37
C PRO A 148 23.89 -4.99 -3.60
N GLU A 149 25.12 -5.41 -3.87
CA GLU A 149 25.43 -6.78 -4.31
C GLU A 149 24.94 -7.85 -3.32
N GLU A 150 25.02 -7.58 -2.02
CA GLU A 150 24.58 -8.46 -0.95
C GLU A 150 23.06 -8.67 -0.92
N LEU A 151 22.28 -7.74 -1.49
CA LEU A 151 20.82 -7.82 -1.56
C LEU A 151 20.34 -8.50 -2.85
N ARG A 152 21.15 -8.51 -3.93
CA ARG A 152 20.76 -9.06 -5.25
C ARG A 152 20.24 -10.51 -5.19
N PRO A 153 20.88 -11.45 -4.46
CA PRO A 153 20.36 -12.82 -4.37
C PRO A 153 19.00 -12.93 -3.67
N LEU A 154 18.63 -11.96 -2.84
CA LEU A 154 17.38 -11.93 -2.08
C LEU A 154 16.20 -11.36 -2.88
N MET A 155 16.47 -10.72 -4.04
CA MET A 155 15.45 -10.12 -4.90
C MET A 155 14.56 -11.17 -5.58
N GLY A 156 15.07 -12.39 -5.79
CA GLY A 156 14.42 -13.36 -6.67
C GLY A 156 14.24 -12.76 -8.06
N ASN A 157 13.06 -12.93 -8.67
CA ASN A 157 12.71 -12.31 -9.94
C ASN A 157 11.83 -11.05 -9.81
N ARG A 158 11.85 -10.35 -8.66
CA ARG A 158 11.08 -9.10 -8.47
C ARG A 158 11.73 -7.96 -9.24
N ILE A 159 10.99 -7.39 -10.18
CA ILE A 159 11.47 -6.31 -11.04
C ILE A 159 10.78 -4.97 -10.75
N TYR A 160 9.65 -4.97 -10.04
CA TYR A 160 8.94 -3.75 -9.64
C TYR A 160 8.06 -4.01 -8.42
N GLY A 161 8.47 -3.51 -7.25
CA GLY A 161 7.73 -3.67 -6.00
C GLY A 161 7.85 -5.05 -5.33
N CYS A 162 7.30 -5.18 -4.12
CA CYS A 162 7.25 -6.44 -3.37
C CYS A 162 6.00 -6.52 -2.49
N ASP A 163 5.31 -7.67 -2.49
CA ASP A 163 4.06 -7.87 -1.74
C ASP A 163 4.21 -8.83 -0.55
N ASP A 164 5.41 -9.26 -0.19
CA ASP A 164 5.60 -10.38 0.75
C ASP A 164 5.04 -10.11 2.14
N CYS A 165 5.32 -8.93 2.67
CA CYS A 165 4.82 -8.50 3.98
C CYS A 165 3.29 -8.40 4.02
N GLN A 166 2.66 -8.04 2.90
CA GLN A 166 1.21 -7.99 2.76
C GLN A 166 0.63 -9.41 2.57
N LEU A 167 1.22 -10.24 1.72
CA LEU A 167 0.67 -11.55 1.37
C LEU A 167 0.74 -12.58 2.50
N ILE A 168 1.70 -12.44 3.40
CA ILE A 168 1.73 -13.25 4.62
C ILE A 168 0.77 -12.71 5.70
N CYS A 169 0.36 -11.44 5.61
CA CYS A 169 -0.41 -10.78 6.65
C CYS A 169 -1.77 -11.48 6.85
N PRO A 170 -2.12 -11.90 8.08
CA PRO A 170 -3.37 -12.61 8.34
C PRO A 170 -4.60 -11.79 7.98
N TRP A 171 -4.52 -10.46 8.12
CA TRP A 171 -5.57 -9.52 7.75
C TRP A 171 -5.86 -9.47 6.24
N ASN A 172 -4.99 -10.03 5.39
CA ASN A 172 -5.22 -10.15 3.94
C ASN A 172 -5.78 -11.51 3.51
N ARG A 173 -5.89 -12.49 4.43
CA ARG A 173 -6.35 -13.85 4.08
C ARG A 173 -7.80 -13.87 3.59
N LEU A 174 -8.64 -12.96 4.08
CA LEU A 174 -10.08 -12.91 3.74
C LEU A 174 -10.36 -12.17 2.43
N PHE A 175 -9.42 -11.36 1.92
CA PHE A 175 -9.69 -10.39 0.85
C PHE A 175 -8.93 -10.66 -0.45
N ALA A 176 -8.36 -11.86 -0.59
CA ALA A 176 -7.63 -12.28 -1.78
C ALA A 176 -8.48 -12.30 -3.08
N THR A 177 -9.79 -12.03 -3.01
CA THR A 177 -10.76 -12.20 -4.11
C THR A 177 -11.47 -10.92 -4.57
N HIS A 178 -11.32 -9.77 -3.90
CA HIS A 178 -12.02 -8.52 -4.28
C HIS A 178 -11.21 -7.60 -5.20
N TYR A 179 -10.52 -8.16 -6.21
CA TYR A 179 -10.00 -7.34 -7.30
C TYR A 179 -11.17 -6.79 -8.11
N ARG A 180 -11.41 -5.47 -8.02
CA ARG A 180 -12.27 -4.80 -9.02
C ARG A 180 -11.71 -5.13 -10.40
N ARG A 181 -12.54 -5.60 -11.34
CA ARG A 181 -12.18 -5.98 -12.73
C ARG A 181 -11.20 -5.02 -13.44
N ARG A 182 -11.17 -3.73 -13.07
CA ARG A 182 -10.27 -2.70 -13.61
C ARG A 182 -8.79 -2.82 -13.23
N PHE A 183 -8.46 -3.63 -12.22
CA PHE A 183 -7.09 -3.87 -11.73
C PHE A 183 -6.65 -5.33 -11.90
N GLN A 184 -7.35 -6.09 -12.74
CA GLN A 184 -6.87 -7.41 -13.12
C GLN A 184 -5.73 -7.25 -14.13
N PRO A 185 -4.64 -8.04 -14.01
CA PRO A 185 -3.69 -8.16 -15.11
C PRO A 185 -4.46 -8.61 -16.36
N ALA A 186 -4.08 -8.05 -17.51
CA ALA A 186 -4.63 -8.44 -18.81
C ALA A 186 -4.30 -9.90 -19.13
#